data_AF-A0A520BKJ7-F1
#
_entry.id   AF-A0A520BKJ7-F1
#
_cell.length_a   1.000
_cell.length_b   1.000
_cell.length_c   1.000
_cell.angle_alpha   90.00
_cell.angle_beta   90.00
_cell.angle_gamma   90.00
#
_symmetry.space_group_name_H-M   'P 1'
#
loop_
_entity.id
_entity.type
_entity.pdbx_description
1 polymer ?
#
loop_
_entity_poly.entity_id
_entity_poly.type
_entity_poly.pdbx_seq_one_letter_code
_entity_poly.pdbx_strand_id
1 'polypeptide(L)'
;MALLHFLSVDVRLLNMEWLIYLLQVSVCMVVFFSFYLLVLRKLTFFKFNRFYLLGSLFLSFIIPSLQFEVQRKIIFADNEILTSVTDLQPISNEPFQLIKPVVIKYQSNNEQNINWKKLGLYLYGGIASMIIIAFGWRMHDLLKYTYHYVTTNDGLKLISKSKGFTNCSFFNYVFIDENSLSEAELQVLLKHEKVHAQQLHSLDKILLMLFKSMLWFNPIVYLFDKALEQVHEYEADEVTSTDFGNQAYANLLLRLAVAKSDM
;
A
#
# COMPACT_ATOMS: atom_id res chain seq x y z
N MET A 1 -36.14 -8.21 12.02
CA MET A 1 -36.18 -6.83 11.47
C MET A 1 -35.19 -5.88 12.17
N ALA A 2 -34.96 -5.99 13.49
CA ALA A 2 -33.99 -5.17 14.22
C ALA A 2 -32.51 -5.38 13.79
N LEU A 3 -32.12 -6.60 13.42
CA LEU A 3 -30.76 -6.92 12.95
C LEU A 3 -30.37 -6.23 11.63
N LEU A 4 -31.34 -6.03 10.72
CA LEU A 4 -31.13 -5.33 9.46
C LEU A 4 -31.07 -3.81 9.63
N HIS A 5 -31.73 -3.28 10.66
CA HIS A 5 -31.68 -1.85 10.99
C HIS A 5 -30.36 -1.48 11.69
N PHE A 6 -29.85 -2.36 12.55
CA PHE A 6 -28.54 -2.19 13.22
C PHE A 6 -27.39 -2.16 12.20
N LEU A 7 -27.38 -3.08 11.23
CA LEU A 7 -26.43 -3.07 10.11
C LEU A 7 -26.55 -1.84 9.20
N SER A 8 -27.73 -1.23 9.07
CA SER A 8 -27.96 -0.06 8.21
C SER A 8 -27.49 1.26 8.83
N VAL A 9 -27.52 1.37 10.16
CA VAL A 9 -27.07 2.55 10.91
C VAL A 9 -25.54 2.55 11.03
N ASP A 10 -24.91 1.39 11.29
CA ASP A 10 -23.44 1.26 11.31
C ASP A 10 -22.80 1.61 9.95
N VAL A 11 -23.42 1.20 8.84
CA VAL A 11 -22.92 1.51 7.50
C VAL A 11 -23.05 3.00 7.15
N ARG A 12 -24.02 3.75 7.70
CA ARG A 12 -24.14 5.20 7.42
C ARG A 12 -23.08 6.03 8.13
N LEU A 13 -22.69 5.63 9.34
CA LEU A 13 -21.61 6.26 10.09
C LEU A 13 -20.23 5.89 9.51
N LEU A 14 -20.03 4.68 8.99
CA LEU A 14 -18.78 4.28 8.31
C LEU A 14 -18.41 5.09 7.04
N ASN A 15 -19.38 5.76 6.41
CA ASN A 15 -19.25 6.20 5.01
C ASN A 15 -18.56 7.56 4.77
N MET A 16 -18.29 8.35 5.81
CA MET A 16 -17.41 9.55 5.75
C MET A 16 -16.04 9.29 6.42
N GLU A 17 -16.00 8.29 7.30
CA GLU A 17 -14.83 7.94 8.10
C GLU A 17 -13.71 7.33 7.24
N TRP A 18 -14.03 6.58 6.17
CA TRP A 18 -13.00 5.93 5.35
C TRP A 18 -12.14 6.95 4.57
N LEU A 19 -12.72 8.06 4.10
CA LEU A 19 -11.98 9.10 3.40
C LEU A 19 -11.11 9.90 4.37
N ILE A 20 -11.66 10.21 5.56
CA ILE A 20 -10.91 10.85 6.65
C ILE A 20 -9.77 9.94 7.12
N TYR A 21 -10.02 8.63 7.23
CA TYR A 21 -9.01 7.63 7.53
C TYR A 21 -7.89 7.64 6.48
N LEU A 22 -8.22 7.56 5.19
CA LEU A 22 -7.22 7.63 4.11
C LEU A 22 -6.43 8.95 4.11
N LEU A 23 -7.07 10.05 4.49
CA LEU A 23 -6.40 11.35 4.68
C LEU A 23 -5.42 11.29 5.86
N GLN A 24 -5.82 10.73 7.01
CA GLN A 24 -4.94 10.54 8.18
C GLN A 24 -3.75 9.63 7.85
N VAL A 25 -3.98 8.53 7.12
CA VAL A 25 -2.92 7.66 6.59
C VAL A 25 -1.96 8.48 5.71
N SER A 26 -2.50 9.32 4.83
CA SER A 26 -1.70 10.17 3.95
C SER A 26 -0.84 11.18 4.72
N VAL A 27 -1.38 11.78 5.78
CA VAL A 27 -0.61 12.66 6.67
C VAL A 27 0.52 11.90 7.38
N CYS A 28 0.23 10.72 7.92
CA CYS A 28 1.26 9.87 8.55
C CYS A 28 2.37 9.50 7.56
N MET A 29 1.99 9.12 6.34
CA MET A 29 2.93 8.83 5.24
C MET A 29 3.85 10.01 4.95
N VAL A 30 3.31 11.23 4.85
CA VAL A 30 4.12 12.44 4.63
C VAL A 30 5.12 12.63 5.77
N VAL A 31 4.68 12.51 7.02
CA VAL A 31 5.54 12.69 8.20
C VAL A 31 6.67 11.66 8.22
N PHE A 32 6.35 10.37 8.06
CA PHE A 32 7.36 9.31 8.05
C PHE A 32 8.32 9.44 6.87
N PHE A 33 7.80 9.72 5.67
CA PHE A 33 8.66 9.92 4.51
C PHE A 33 9.58 11.13 4.66
N SER A 34 9.09 12.21 5.27
CA SER A 34 9.91 13.41 5.54
C SER A 34 11.06 13.08 6.49
N PHE A 35 10.79 12.32 7.55
CA PHE A 35 11.85 11.85 8.46
C PHE A 35 12.88 11.00 7.73
N TYR A 36 12.43 10.08 6.87
CA TYR A 36 13.33 9.30 6.02
C TYR A 36 14.23 10.21 5.16
N LEU A 37 13.64 11.17 4.44
CA LEU A 37 14.37 12.06 3.54
C LEU A 37 15.41 12.93 4.27
N LEU A 38 15.04 13.49 5.41
CA LEU A 38 15.88 14.46 6.13
C LEU A 38 16.99 13.80 6.94
N VAL A 39 16.70 12.62 7.51
CA VAL A 39 17.57 11.94 8.48
C VAL A 39 18.17 10.67 7.87
N LEU A 40 17.34 9.66 7.59
CA LEU A 40 17.81 8.30 7.29
C LEU A 40 18.49 8.17 5.92
N ARG A 41 18.00 8.89 4.91
CA ARG A 41 18.54 8.83 3.54
C ARG A 41 20.04 9.18 3.48
N LYS A 42 20.52 10.00 4.42
CA LYS A 42 21.93 10.42 4.51
C LYS A 42 22.81 9.42 5.25
N LEU A 43 22.22 8.42 5.90
CA LEU A 43 22.93 7.38 6.65
C LEU A 43 23.17 6.17 5.74
N THR A 44 24.35 5.56 5.86
CA THR A 44 24.75 4.35 5.10
C THR A 44 24.21 3.05 5.68
N PHE A 45 23.25 3.11 6.62
CA PHE A 45 22.63 1.93 7.22
C PHE A 45 21.46 1.43 6.34
N PHE A 46 21.76 0.84 5.18
CA PHE A 46 20.76 0.49 4.16
C PHE A 46 19.69 -0.50 4.67
N LYS A 47 20.09 -1.52 5.44
CA LYS A 47 19.16 -2.45 6.10
C LYS A 47 18.17 -1.75 7.01
N PHE A 48 18.66 -0.79 7.82
CA PHE A 48 17.78 -0.03 8.69
C PHE A 48 16.83 0.86 7.88
N ASN A 49 17.32 1.47 6.80
CA ASN A 49 16.48 2.27 5.91
C ASN A 49 15.37 1.43 5.27
N ARG A 50 15.67 0.19 4.85
CA ARG A 50 14.68 -0.76 4.33
C ARG A 50 13.61 -1.09 5.36
N PHE A 51 14.01 -1.52 6.56
CA PHE A 51 13.07 -1.84 7.64
C PHE A 51 12.24 -0.63 8.05
N TYR A 52 12.83 0.56 8.10
CA TYR A 52 12.12 1.79 8.41
C TYR A 52 11.07 2.12 7.35
N LEU A 53 11.43 2.09 6.06
CA LEU A 53 10.51 2.40 4.97
C LEU A 53 9.31 1.44 4.95
N LEU A 54 9.55 0.15 5.09
CA LEU A 54 8.49 -0.86 5.15
C LEU A 54 7.66 -0.73 6.44
N GLY A 55 8.32 -0.62 7.60
CA GLY A 55 7.64 -0.53 8.89
C GLY A 55 6.79 0.74 9.02
N SER A 56 7.30 1.88 8.57
CA SER A 56 6.56 3.14 8.58
C SER A 56 5.35 3.13 7.63
N LEU A 57 5.42 2.41 6.51
CA LEU A 57 4.29 2.19 5.61
C LEU A 57 3.17 1.37 6.29
N PHE A 58 3.49 0.39 7.12
CA PHE A 58 2.46 -0.29 7.94
C PHE A 58 1.95 0.62 9.06
N LEU A 59 2.86 1.31 9.76
CA LEU A 59 2.51 2.20 10.88
C LEU A 59 1.60 3.33 10.44
N SER A 60 1.71 3.84 9.21
CA SER A 60 0.80 4.88 8.70
C SER A 60 -0.65 4.42 8.63
N PHE A 61 -0.92 3.11 8.56
CA PHE A 61 -2.28 2.55 8.65
C PHE A 61 -2.66 2.18 10.08
N ILE A 62 -1.72 1.61 10.83
CA ILE A 62 -1.97 1.17 12.22
C ILE A 62 -2.30 2.37 13.12
N ILE A 63 -1.55 3.47 13.02
CA ILE A 63 -1.72 4.63 13.91
C ILE A 63 -3.13 5.24 13.81
N PRO A 64 -3.64 5.60 12.61
CA PRO A 64 -5.03 6.05 12.48
C PRO A 64 -6.03 5.02 12.99
N SER A 65 -5.83 3.73 12.70
CA SER A 65 -6.75 2.65 13.11
C SER A 65 -6.95 2.60 14.64
N LEU A 66 -5.87 2.77 15.41
CA LEU A 66 -5.93 2.79 16.87
C LEU A 66 -6.68 4.02 17.42
N GLN A 67 -6.55 5.18 16.76
CA GLN A 67 -7.23 6.41 17.19
C GLN A 67 -8.75 6.33 16.97
N PHE A 68 -9.21 5.65 15.91
CA PHE A 68 -10.64 5.46 15.64
C PHE A 68 -11.36 4.61 16.70
N GLU A 69 -10.71 3.59 17.24
CA GLU A 69 -11.29 2.77 18.31
C GLU A 69 -11.50 3.57 19.59
N VAL A 70 -10.55 4.45 19.93
CA VAL A 70 -10.61 5.30 21.13
C VAL A 70 -11.77 6.30 21.02
N GLN A 71 -11.95 6.96 19.87
CA GLN A 71 -13.04 7.93 19.69
C GLN A 71 -14.43 7.27 19.71
N ARG A 72 -14.58 6.08 19.13
CA ARG A 72 -15.86 5.35 19.16
C ARG A 72 -16.28 5.02 20.59
N LYS A 73 -15.34 4.66 21.47
CA LYS A 73 -15.64 4.30 22.87
C LYS A 73 -16.16 5.49 23.69
N ILE A 74 -15.87 6.72 23.30
CA ILE A 74 -16.26 7.94 24.03
C ILE A 74 -17.68 8.41 23.67
N ILE A 75 -18.25 7.97 22.54
CA ILE A 75 -19.55 8.49 22.02
C ILE A 75 -20.77 7.69 22.53
N PHE A 76 -20.60 6.55 23.20
CA PHE A 76 -21.71 5.69 23.67
C PHE A 76 -21.96 5.68 25.19
N ALA A 77 -21.31 6.55 25.96
CA ALA A 77 -21.68 6.83 27.34
C ALA A 77 -22.46 8.15 27.39
N ASP A 78 -23.62 8.14 28.05
CA ASP A 78 -24.50 9.29 28.31
C ASP A 78 -25.40 9.74 27.16
N ASN A 79 -26.37 8.90 26.80
CA ASN A 79 -27.69 9.36 26.36
C ASN A 79 -28.79 8.61 27.13
N GLU A 80 -28.68 8.52 28.47
CA GLU A 80 -29.87 8.39 29.29
C GLU A 80 -30.45 9.79 29.47
N ILE A 81 -31.39 10.15 28.59
CA ILE A 81 -32.25 11.31 28.80
C ILE A 81 -33.09 10.98 30.04
N LEU A 82 -32.61 11.43 31.20
CA LEU A 82 -33.38 11.50 32.43
C LEU A 82 -34.46 12.55 32.20
N THR A 83 -35.63 12.14 31.68
CA THR A 83 -36.83 12.97 31.73
C THR A 83 -37.26 13.07 33.19
N SER A 84 -36.64 13.99 33.92
CA SER A 84 -37.19 14.53 35.17
C SER A 84 -38.40 15.38 34.79
N VAL A 85 -39.55 14.73 34.62
CA VAL A 85 -40.83 15.43 34.59
C VAL A 85 -41.06 15.98 35.99
N THR A 86 -40.81 17.28 36.15
CA THR A 86 -41.27 18.03 37.32
C THR A 86 -42.79 17.99 37.33
N ASP A 87 -43.36 17.37 38.36
CA ASP A 87 -44.80 17.40 38.65
C ASP A 87 -45.27 18.85 38.80
N LEU A 88 -45.87 19.40 37.75
CA LEU A 88 -46.66 20.62 37.82
C LEU A 88 -48.12 20.22 37.94
N GLN A 89 -48.69 20.41 39.14
CA GLN A 89 -50.12 20.23 39.37
C GLN A 89 -50.94 21.25 38.56
N PRO A 90 -52.01 20.83 37.85
CA PRO A 90 -52.87 21.75 37.12
C PRO A 90 -53.84 22.47 38.08
N ILE A 91 -53.81 23.80 38.06
CA ILE A 91 -54.83 24.67 38.65
C ILE A 91 -55.80 25.07 37.53
N SER A 92 -56.84 24.25 37.29
CA SER A 92 -58.20 24.66 36.85
C SER A 92 -58.98 23.48 36.28
N ASN A 93 -60.29 23.43 36.58
CA ASN A 93 -61.24 22.40 36.16
C ASN A 93 -62.01 22.83 34.90
N GLU A 94 -61.32 23.28 33.85
CA GLU A 94 -61.92 23.45 32.52
C GLU A 94 -61.53 22.26 31.65
N PRO A 95 -62.40 21.76 30.74
CA PRO A 95 -62.05 20.64 29.88
C PRO A 95 -60.95 21.06 28.91
N PHE A 96 -59.70 20.77 29.28
CA PHE A 96 -58.56 20.86 28.38
C PHE A 96 -58.84 19.94 27.18
N GLN A 97 -59.12 20.54 26.02
CA GLN A 97 -59.03 19.79 24.79
C GLN A 97 -57.57 19.39 24.61
N LEU A 98 -57.29 18.11 24.86
CA LEU A 98 -56.04 17.48 24.47
C LEU A 98 -55.88 17.68 22.96
N ILE A 99 -55.09 18.68 22.57
CA ILE A 99 -54.58 18.81 21.22
C ILE A 99 -53.75 17.55 21.00
N LYS A 100 -54.37 16.52 20.41
CA LYS A 100 -53.64 15.34 19.98
C LYS A 100 -52.56 15.85 19.02
N PRO A 101 -51.27 15.62 19.30
CA PRO A 101 -50.23 16.00 18.35
C PRO A 101 -50.58 15.31 17.03
N VAL A 102 -50.84 16.11 16.00
CA VAL A 102 -50.89 15.61 14.63
C VAL A 102 -49.50 15.07 14.36
N VAL A 103 -49.36 13.75 14.45
CA VAL A 103 -48.17 13.06 13.97
C VAL A 103 -48.20 13.20 12.46
N ILE A 104 -47.55 14.26 11.95
CA ILE A 104 -47.21 14.35 10.54
C ILE A 104 -46.26 13.18 10.28
N LYS A 105 -46.83 12.05 9.82
CA LYS A 105 -46.03 11.01 9.20
C LYS A 105 -45.47 11.63 7.93
N TYR A 106 -44.25 12.15 8.02
CA TYR A 106 -43.43 12.41 6.85
C TYR A 106 -43.29 11.06 6.15
N GLN A 107 -44.13 10.83 5.15
CA GLN A 107 -43.93 9.76 4.21
C GLN A 107 -42.75 10.22 3.37
N SER A 108 -41.54 9.89 3.86
CA SER A 108 -40.32 10.04 3.07
C SER A 108 -40.59 9.28 1.79
N ASN A 109 -40.82 10.00 0.69
CA ASN A 109 -40.76 9.40 -0.62
C ASN A 109 -39.42 8.68 -0.66
N ASN A 110 -39.48 7.37 -0.84
CA ASN A 110 -38.34 6.56 -1.24
C ASN A 110 -38.06 6.98 -2.70
N GLU A 111 -37.66 8.23 -2.92
CA GLU A 111 -36.86 8.54 -4.08
C GLU A 111 -35.68 7.60 -3.99
N GLN A 112 -35.44 6.85 -5.06
CA GLN A 112 -34.22 6.09 -5.25
C GLN A 112 -33.06 7.10 -5.31
N ASN A 113 -32.72 7.66 -4.15
CA ASN A 113 -31.66 8.62 -3.99
C ASN A 113 -30.40 7.80 -4.14
N ILE A 114 -29.84 7.82 -5.36
CA ILE A 114 -28.59 7.13 -5.67
C ILE A 114 -27.61 7.57 -4.60
N ASN A 115 -27.19 6.60 -3.78
CA ASN A 115 -26.30 6.88 -2.69
C ASN A 115 -24.90 7.11 -3.27
N TRP A 116 -24.63 8.37 -3.66
CA TRP A 116 -23.36 8.83 -4.24
C TRP A 116 -22.14 8.37 -3.42
N LYS A 117 -22.31 8.16 -2.10
CA LYS A 117 -21.26 7.63 -1.22
C LYS A 117 -20.96 6.16 -1.49
N LYS A 118 -21.99 5.31 -1.64
CA LYS A 118 -21.81 3.90 -2.05
C LYS A 118 -21.23 3.80 -3.44
N LEU A 119 -21.71 4.64 -4.36
CA LEU A 119 -21.17 4.72 -5.71
C LEU A 119 -19.68 5.07 -5.68
N GLY A 120 -19.27 6.08 -4.90
CA GLY A 120 -17.87 6.44 -4.71
C GLY A 120 -17.00 5.32 -4.16
N LEU A 121 -17.49 4.57 -3.15
CA LEU A 121 -16.77 3.41 -2.60
C LEU A 121 -16.59 2.29 -3.64
N TYR A 122 -17.63 1.97 -4.40
CA TYR A 122 -17.54 0.96 -5.46
C TYR A 122 -16.59 1.40 -6.59
N LEU A 123 -16.61 2.68 -6.95
CA LEU A 123 -15.71 3.25 -7.96
C LEU A 123 -14.25 3.19 -7.49
N TYR A 124 -14.00 3.57 -6.23
CA TYR A 124 -12.69 3.48 -5.61
C TYR A 124 -12.17 2.05 -5.57
N GLY A 125 -12.97 1.11 -5.04
CA GLY A 125 -12.62 -0.31 -4.99
C GLY A 125 -12.43 -0.91 -6.37
N GLY A 126 -13.22 -0.48 -7.36
CA GLY A 126 -13.09 -0.89 -8.76
C GLY A 126 -11.76 -0.48 -9.38
N ILE A 127 -11.34 0.78 -9.21
CA ILE A 127 -10.04 1.27 -9.68
C ILE A 127 -8.90 0.52 -9.00
N ALA A 128 -8.95 0.40 -7.66
CA ALA A 128 -7.93 -0.35 -6.91
C ALA A 128 -7.82 -1.80 -7.39
N SER A 129 -8.96 -2.48 -7.58
CA SER A 129 -9.01 -3.85 -8.10
C SER A 129 -8.45 -3.96 -9.51
N MET A 130 -8.78 -3.00 -10.40
CA MET A 130 -8.25 -2.95 -11.76
C MET A 130 -6.71 -2.84 -11.76
N ILE A 131 -6.14 -2.01 -10.88
CA ILE A 131 -4.69 -1.87 -10.72
C ILE A 131 -4.06 -3.19 -10.24
N ILE A 132 -4.66 -3.84 -9.22
CA ILE A 132 -4.19 -5.14 -8.71
C ILE A 132 -4.24 -6.20 -9.81
N ILE A 133 -5.33 -6.28 -10.57
CA ILE A 133 -5.50 -7.25 -11.65
C ILE A 133 -4.46 -7.00 -12.76
N ALA A 134 -4.30 -5.75 -13.21
CA ALA A 134 -3.32 -5.40 -14.23
C ALA A 134 -1.88 -5.76 -13.81
N PHE A 135 -1.54 -5.58 -12.54
CA PHE A 135 -0.26 -6.04 -12.02
C PHE A 135 -0.16 -7.56 -11.93
N GLY A 136 -1.20 -8.23 -11.42
CA GLY A 136 -1.25 -9.69 -11.34
C GLY A 136 -1.06 -10.34 -12.71
N TRP A 137 -1.59 -9.72 -13.76
CA TRP A 137 -1.39 -10.15 -15.15
C TRP A 137 0.06 -9.98 -15.61
N ARG A 138 0.67 -8.81 -15.37
CA ARG A 138 2.10 -8.59 -15.66
C ARG A 138 3.01 -9.57 -14.91
N MET A 139 2.67 -9.86 -13.66
CA MET A 139 3.38 -10.83 -12.84
C MET A 139 3.24 -12.25 -13.39
N HIS A 140 2.02 -12.63 -13.75
CA HIS A 140 1.75 -13.93 -14.39
C HIS A 140 2.51 -14.07 -15.71
N ASP A 141 2.54 -13.02 -16.54
CA ASP A 141 3.30 -13.04 -17.79
C ASP A 141 4.80 -13.24 -17.53
N LEU A 142 5.37 -12.54 -16.54
CA LEU A 142 6.77 -12.74 -16.13
C LEU A 142 7.04 -14.20 -15.71
N LEU A 143 6.13 -14.80 -14.92
CA LEU A 143 6.20 -16.21 -14.50
C LEU A 143 5.97 -17.19 -15.66
N LYS A 144 5.22 -16.81 -16.69
CA LYS A 144 5.02 -17.63 -17.89
C LYS A 144 6.28 -17.68 -18.75
N TYR A 145 7.01 -16.58 -18.88
CA TYR A 145 8.32 -16.54 -19.56
C TYR A 145 9.43 -17.31 -18.83
N THR A 146 9.10 -17.85 -17.66
CA THR A 146 10.01 -18.55 -16.77
C THR A 146 9.96 -20.08 -16.93
N TYR A 147 9.18 -20.59 -17.89
CA TYR A 147 8.95 -22.01 -18.10
C TYR A 147 10.18 -22.79 -18.63
N HIS A 148 11.12 -22.11 -19.29
CA HIS A 148 12.38 -22.70 -19.75
C HIS A 148 13.56 -22.01 -19.05
N TYR A 149 14.09 -22.64 -18.01
CA TYR A 149 15.26 -22.15 -17.26
C TYR A 149 16.33 -23.24 -17.16
N VAL A 150 17.59 -22.81 -17.05
CA VAL A 150 18.74 -23.64 -16.68
C VAL A 150 19.08 -23.35 -15.22
N THR A 151 19.27 -24.39 -14.41
CA THR A 151 19.67 -24.22 -13.01
C THR A 151 21.17 -24.04 -12.93
N THR A 152 21.62 -22.98 -12.25
CA THR A 152 23.04 -22.76 -11.92
C THR A 152 23.39 -23.51 -10.63
N ASN A 153 24.66 -23.87 -10.43
CA ASN A 153 25.14 -24.54 -9.21
C ASN A 153 24.82 -23.78 -7.89
N ASP A 154 24.55 -22.48 -7.98
CA ASP A 154 24.22 -21.60 -6.85
C ASP A 154 22.72 -21.48 -6.53
N GLY A 155 21.86 -22.26 -7.18
CA GLY A 155 20.40 -22.24 -6.94
C GLY A 155 19.64 -21.12 -7.68
N LEU A 156 20.35 -20.30 -8.46
CA LEU A 156 19.78 -19.33 -9.39
C LEU A 156 19.31 -20.01 -10.67
N LYS A 157 18.15 -19.60 -11.17
CA LYS A 157 17.55 -20.09 -12.42
C LYS A 157 17.86 -19.09 -13.53
N LEU A 158 18.83 -19.43 -14.36
CA LEU A 158 19.25 -18.67 -15.53
C LEU A 158 18.25 -18.90 -16.67
N ILE A 159 17.82 -17.81 -17.30
CA ILE A 159 17.00 -17.87 -18.52
C ILE A 159 17.75 -17.12 -19.60
N SER A 160 18.45 -17.87 -20.44
CA SER A 160 19.17 -17.35 -21.60
C SER A 160 18.16 -16.79 -22.61
N LYS A 161 18.26 -15.50 -22.94
CA LYS A 161 17.39 -14.85 -23.93
C LYS A 161 18.20 -14.44 -25.15
N SER A 162 17.56 -14.49 -26.34
CA SER A 162 18.21 -14.09 -27.59
C SER A 162 17.90 -12.66 -28.06
N LYS A 163 17.03 -11.88 -27.37
CA LYS A 163 16.79 -10.44 -27.62
C LYS A 163 15.88 -9.74 -26.59
N GLY A 164 16.22 -8.49 -26.24
CA GLY A 164 15.25 -7.42 -25.96
C GLY A 164 14.80 -7.17 -24.51
N PHE A 165 15.31 -7.89 -23.51
CA PHE A 165 15.01 -7.58 -22.10
C PHE A 165 16.26 -7.07 -21.40
N THR A 166 16.11 -6.01 -20.59
CA THR A 166 17.15 -5.57 -19.65
C THR A 166 17.48 -6.70 -18.69
N ASN A 167 18.78 -6.90 -18.40
CA ASN A 167 19.23 -7.81 -17.34
C ASN A 167 18.48 -7.48 -16.05
N CYS A 168 17.73 -8.43 -15.51
CA CYS A 168 16.99 -8.24 -14.27
C CYS A 168 16.85 -9.56 -13.52
N SER A 169 16.86 -9.48 -12.20
CA SER A 169 16.39 -10.57 -11.35
C SER A 169 14.98 -10.37 -10.82
N PHE A 170 14.24 -11.47 -10.77
CA PHE A 170 12.97 -11.55 -10.09
C PHE A 170 12.86 -12.86 -9.30
N PHE A 171 12.72 -12.78 -7.98
CA PHE A 171 12.93 -13.88 -7.04
C PHE A 171 14.27 -14.57 -7.28
N ASN A 172 14.29 -15.75 -7.89
CA ASN A 172 15.52 -16.52 -8.17
C ASN A 172 15.82 -16.61 -9.67
N TYR A 173 15.08 -15.88 -10.51
CA TYR A 173 15.23 -15.89 -11.95
C TYR A 173 16.14 -14.77 -12.37
N VAL A 174 17.14 -15.07 -13.18
CA VAL A 174 18.08 -14.09 -13.71
C VAL A 174 18.02 -14.18 -15.24
N PHE A 175 17.59 -13.08 -15.88
CA PHE A 175 17.51 -12.98 -17.33
C PHE A 175 18.79 -12.33 -17.86
N ILE A 176 19.60 -13.06 -18.63
CA ILE A 176 20.87 -12.57 -19.16
C ILE A 176 21.00 -12.96 -20.64
N ASP A 177 21.59 -12.05 -21.44
CA ASP A 177 22.15 -12.37 -22.75
C ASP A 177 23.63 -12.80 -22.57
N GLU A 178 23.84 -14.12 -22.53
CA GLU A 178 25.13 -14.76 -22.26
C GLU A 178 26.24 -14.34 -23.25
N ASN A 179 25.88 -13.85 -24.44
CA ASN A 179 26.86 -13.50 -25.48
C ASN A 179 27.48 -12.11 -25.31
N SER A 180 27.01 -11.31 -24.34
CA SER A 180 27.40 -9.91 -24.19
C SER A 180 28.42 -9.62 -23.08
N LEU A 181 28.73 -10.60 -22.22
CA LEU A 181 29.55 -10.43 -21.02
C LEU A 181 30.74 -11.40 -20.99
N SER A 182 31.89 -10.94 -20.49
CA SER A 182 32.99 -11.82 -20.08
C SER A 182 32.56 -12.71 -18.91
N GLU A 183 33.16 -13.90 -18.76
CA GLU A 183 32.93 -14.79 -17.61
C GLU A 183 33.10 -14.04 -16.28
N ALA A 184 34.13 -13.20 -16.14
CA ALA A 184 34.36 -12.44 -14.91
C ALA A 184 33.21 -11.44 -14.63
N GLU A 185 32.65 -10.84 -15.66
CA GLU A 185 31.56 -9.87 -15.55
C GLU A 185 30.22 -10.55 -15.28
N LEU A 186 30.02 -11.72 -15.87
CA LEU A 186 28.89 -12.58 -15.58
C LEU A 186 28.87 -12.99 -14.11
N GLN A 187 30.00 -13.39 -13.53
CA GLN A 187 30.09 -13.75 -12.11
C GLN A 187 29.72 -12.57 -11.19
N VAL A 188 30.19 -11.36 -11.51
CA VAL A 188 29.86 -10.14 -10.76
C VAL A 188 28.37 -9.82 -10.85
N LEU A 189 27.78 -9.88 -12.05
CA LEU A 189 26.35 -9.66 -12.26
C LEU A 189 25.51 -10.71 -11.52
N LEU A 190 25.85 -11.99 -11.66
CA LEU A 190 25.17 -13.09 -10.97
C LEU A 190 25.22 -12.92 -9.46
N LYS A 191 26.34 -12.46 -8.90
CA LYS A 191 26.42 -12.16 -7.48
C LYS A 191 25.44 -11.07 -7.08
N HIS A 192 25.42 -9.94 -7.79
CA HIS A 192 24.50 -8.84 -7.50
C HIS A 192 23.04 -9.30 -7.54
N GLU A 193 22.66 -10.01 -8.59
CA GLU A 193 21.31 -10.57 -8.74
C GLU A 193 20.98 -11.62 -7.66
N LYS A 194 21.98 -12.41 -7.22
CA LYS A 194 21.84 -13.33 -6.07
C LYS A 194 21.49 -12.57 -4.80
N VAL A 195 22.03 -11.37 -4.58
CA VAL A 195 21.71 -10.57 -3.40
C VAL A 195 20.25 -10.13 -3.42
N HIS A 196 19.71 -9.69 -4.57
CA HIS A 196 18.28 -9.36 -4.68
C HIS A 196 17.37 -10.55 -4.35
N ALA A 197 17.76 -11.74 -4.81
CA ALA A 197 17.07 -13.00 -4.53
C ALA A 197 17.09 -13.34 -3.04
N GLN A 198 18.29 -13.38 -2.44
CA GLN A 198 18.51 -13.76 -1.04
C GLN A 198 17.87 -12.79 -0.06
N GLN A 199 17.87 -11.50 -0.37
CA GLN A 199 17.26 -10.47 0.46
C GLN A 199 15.75 -10.30 0.21
N LEU A 200 15.15 -11.10 -0.69
CA LEU A 200 13.72 -11.11 -0.99
C LEU A 200 13.19 -9.73 -1.47
N HIS A 201 13.99 -8.98 -2.23
CA HIS A 201 13.58 -7.65 -2.73
C HIS A 201 12.31 -7.70 -3.61
N SER A 202 12.04 -8.83 -4.26
CA SER A 202 10.79 -9.04 -5.01
C SER A 202 9.54 -9.05 -4.11
N LEU A 203 9.64 -9.54 -2.87
CA LEU A 203 8.52 -9.52 -1.92
C LEU A 203 8.16 -8.08 -1.53
N ASP A 204 9.17 -7.25 -1.28
CA ASP A 204 9.00 -5.84 -0.98
C ASP A 204 8.31 -5.08 -2.13
N LYS A 205 8.68 -5.36 -3.39
CA LYS A 205 8.03 -4.78 -4.58
C LYS A 205 6.56 -5.20 -4.69
N ILE A 206 6.23 -6.46 -4.37
CA ILE A 206 4.83 -6.93 -4.34
C ILE A 206 4.05 -6.23 -3.23
N LEU A 207 4.64 -6.08 -2.05
CA LEU A 207 4.02 -5.39 -0.92
C LEU A 207 3.74 -3.93 -1.24
N LEU A 208 4.72 -3.19 -1.77
CA LEU A 208 4.54 -1.81 -2.22
C LEU A 208 3.45 -1.68 -3.28
N MET A 209 3.32 -2.66 -4.16
CA MET A 209 2.26 -2.66 -5.16
C MET A 209 0.86 -2.80 -4.54
N LEU A 210 0.71 -3.62 -3.50
CA LEU A 210 -0.53 -3.66 -2.73
C LEU A 210 -0.85 -2.28 -2.12
N PHE A 211 0.12 -1.64 -1.47
CA PHE A 211 -0.06 -0.29 -0.93
C PHE A 211 -0.35 0.75 -2.01
N LYS A 212 0.34 0.71 -3.16
CA LYS A 212 0.07 1.58 -4.32
C LYS A 212 -1.35 1.42 -4.85
N SER A 213 -1.86 0.19 -4.88
CA SER A 213 -3.25 -0.04 -5.30
C SER A 213 -4.26 0.52 -4.28
N MET A 214 -3.96 0.40 -2.99
CA MET A 214 -4.78 0.96 -1.91
C MET A 214 -4.68 2.47 -1.78
N LEU A 215 -3.58 3.08 -2.21
CA LEU A 215 -3.27 4.51 -2.10
C LEU A 215 -3.00 5.13 -3.47
N TRP A 216 -3.68 4.65 -4.52
CA TRP A 216 -3.39 5.02 -5.92
C TRP A 216 -3.48 6.53 -6.19
N PHE A 217 -4.27 7.26 -5.40
CA PHE A 217 -4.41 8.70 -5.50
C PHE A 217 -3.28 9.47 -4.78
N ASN A 218 -2.56 8.83 -3.86
CA ASN A 218 -1.58 9.48 -3.00
C ASN A 218 -0.19 9.44 -3.66
N PRO A 219 0.43 10.58 -4.02
CA PRO A 219 1.75 10.60 -4.67
C PRO A 219 2.88 10.06 -3.78
N ILE A 220 2.74 10.10 -2.45
CA ILE A 220 3.80 9.75 -1.49
C ILE A 220 4.11 8.26 -1.55
N VAL A 221 3.14 7.39 -1.80
CA VAL A 221 3.40 5.94 -1.92
C VAL A 221 4.36 5.62 -3.07
N TYR A 222 4.35 6.41 -4.15
CA TYR A 222 5.29 6.29 -5.26
C TYR A 222 6.69 6.82 -4.91
N LEU A 223 6.79 7.74 -3.94
CA LEU A 223 8.09 8.17 -3.41
C LEU A 223 8.69 7.11 -2.48
N PHE A 224 7.86 6.43 -1.68
CA PHE A 224 8.27 5.23 -0.94
C PHE A 224 8.78 4.13 -1.88
N ASP A 225 8.08 3.89 -2.98
CA ASP A 225 8.47 2.91 -4.01
C ASP A 225 9.87 3.19 -4.55
N LYS A 226 10.11 4.43 -5.00
CA LYS A 226 11.44 4.86 -5.49
C LYS A 226 12.52 4.80 -4.41
N ALA A 227 12.19 5.22 -3.19
CA ALA A 227 13.13 5.20 -2.08
C ALA A 227 13.53 3.77 -1.70
N LEU A 228 12.58 2.83 -1.68
CA LEU A 228 12.85 1.45 -1.35
C LEU A 228 13.64 0.75 -2.45
N GLU A 229 13.32 1.01 -3.72
CA GLU A 229 14.11 0.52 -4.85
C GLU A 229 15.56 1.02 -4.77
N GLN A 230 15.78 2.29 -4.46
CA GLN A 230 17.11 2.84 -4.25
C GLN A 230 17.85 2.16 -3.08
N VAL A 231 17.15 1.81 -2.00
CA VAL A 231 17.74 1.06 -0.87
C VAL A 231 18.09 -0.38 -1.27
N HIS A 232 17.26 -1.05 -2.08
CA HIS A 232 17.55 -2.40 -2.58
C HIS A 232 18.84 -2.43 -3.41
N GLU A 233 19.03 -1.45 -4.29
CA GLU A 233 20.27 -1.30 -5.06
C GLU A 233 21.46 -1.07 -4.13
N TYR A 234 21.34 -0.19 -3.14
CA TYR A 234 22.42 0.05 -2.16
C TYR A 234 22.81 -1.19 -1.36
N GLU A 235 21.83 -2.00 -0.94
CA GLU A 235 22.10 -3.27 -0.26
C GLU A 235 22.80 -4.28 -1.19
N ALA A 236 22.42 -4.34 -2.46
CA ALA A 236 23.03 -5.23 -3.44
C ALA A 236 24.45 -4.78 -3.83
N ASP A 237 24.66 -3.47 -3.98
CA ASP A 237 25.94 -2.83 -4.28
C ASP A 237 26.94 -3.03 -3.12
N GLU A 238 26.52 -2.79 -1.87
CA GLU A 238 27.38 -2.95 -0.70
C GLU A 238 27.91 -4.39 -0.59
N VAL A 239 27.04 -5.38 -0.75
CA VAL A 239 27.44 -6.80 -0.65
C VAL A 239 28.31 -7.22 -1.84
N THR A 240 27.95 -6.82 -3.06
CA THR A 240 28.71 -7.22 -4.26
C THR A 240 30.08 -6.57 -4.33
N SER A 241 30.15 -5.28 -3.98
CA SER A 241 31.40 -4.52 -4.01
C SER A 241 32.40 -4.98 -2.95
N THR A 242 31.93 -5.54 -1.83
CA THR A 242 32.79 -6.17 -0.81
C THR A 242 33.51 -7.41 -1.38
N ASP A 243 32.87 -8.17 -2.27
CA ASP A 243 33.42 -9.42 -2.82
C ASP A 243 34.33 -9.18 -4.04
N PHE A 244 33.99 -8.22 -4.90
CA PHE A 244 34.66 -8.01 -6.20
C PHE A 244 35.43 -6.68 -6.32
N GLY A 245 35.34 -5.82 -5.32
CA GLY A 245 35.95 -4.49 -5.30
C GLY A 245 35.17 -3.44 -6.09
N ASN A 246 35.16 -2.21 -5.59
CA ASN A 246 34.32 -1.12 -6.10
C ASN A 246 34.58 -0.77 -7.56
N GLN A 247 35.83 -0.82 -8.02
CA GLN A 247 36.20 -0.34 -9.37
C GLN A 247 35.78 -1.30 -10.49
N ALA A 248 36.03 -2.60 -10.31
CA ALA A 248 35.60 -3.61 -11.30
C ALA A 248 34.07 -3.64 -11.40
N TYR A 249 33.40 -3.56 -10.25
CA TYR A 249 31.94 -3.50 -10.17
C TYR A 249 31.36 -2.23 -10.83
N ALA A 250 31.90 -1.05 -10.52
CA ALA A 250 31.43 0.21 -11.11
C ALA A 250 31.59 0.26 -12.64
N ASN A 251 32.71 -0.28 -13.16
CA ASN A 251 32.92 -0.36 -14.60
C ASN A 251 31.90 -1.29 -15.29
N LEU A 252 31.54 -2.41 -14.65
CA LEU A 252 30.50 -3.30 -15.16
C LEU A 252 29.15 -2.58 -15.20
N LEU A 253 28.75 -1.94 -14.09
CA LEU A 253 27.50 -1.18 -14.03
C LEU A 253 27.43 -0.08 -15.10
N LEU A 254 28.53 0.66 -15.30
CA LEU A 254 28.63 1.68 -16.33
C LEU A 254 28.41 1.09 -17.72
N ARG A 255 29.04 -0.04 -18.03
CA ARG A 255 28.89 -0.69 -19.34
C ARG A 255 27.48 -1.21 -19.56
N LEU A 256 26.85 -1.79 -18.53
CA LEU A 256 25.45 -2.24 -18.59
C LEU A 256 24.49 -1.06 -18.77
N ALA A 257 24.76 0.08 -18.13
CA ALA A 257 23.94 1.29 -18.29
C ALA A 257 24.03 1.88 -19.70
N VAL A 258 25.23 1.92 -20.30
CA VAL A 258 25.45 2.37 -21.69
C VAL A 258 24.79 1.41 -22.69
N ALA A 259 24.97 0.10 -22.51
CA ALA A 259 24.34 -0.89 -23.39
C ALA A 259 22.80 -0.79 -23.36
N LYS A 260 22.22 -0.43 -22.21
CA LYS A 260 20.76 -0.21 -22.07
C LYS A 260 20.28 1.06 -22.77
N SER A 261 21.09 2.11 -22.90
CA SER A 261 20.68 3.35 -23.59
C SER A 261 20.70 3.24 -25.11
N ASP A 262 21.42 2.26 -25.64
CA ASP A 262 21.58 2.03 -27.09
C ASP A 262 20.50 1.09 -27.66
N MET A 263 19.62 0.55 -26.82
CA MET A 263 18.48 -0.32 -27.18
C MET A 263 17.15 0.43 -27.15
#